data_AF-A0A947C487-F1
#
_entry.id   AF-A0A947C487-F1
#
_cell.length_a   1.000
_cell.length_b   1.000
_cell.length_c   1.000
_cell.angle_alpha   90.00
_cell.angle_beta   90.00
_cell.angle_gamma   90.00
#
_symmetry.space_group_name_H-M   'P 1'
#
loop_
_entity.id
_entity.type
_entity.pdbx_description
1 polymer ?
#
loop_
_entity_poly.entity_id
_entity_poly.type
_entity_poly.pdbx_seq_one_letter_code
_entity_poly.pdbx_strand_id
1 'polypeptide(L)' 'MARKSNYSGAKYANGNYKSYQKKYDGSKLQISKRSKLNKENRKRGTYGNGDGKDVSHKKNGKTFLEAASKNRARKGRA' A
#
# COMPACT_ATOMS: atom_id res chain seq x y z
N MET A 1 15.95 -26.01 7.38
CA MET A 1 14.96 -26.20 6.29
C MET A 1 14.34 -24.85 5.94
N ALA A 2 14.52 -24.36 4.71
CA ALA A 2 13.84 -23.15 4.26
C ALA A 2 12.33 -23.39 4.26
N ARG A 3 11.56 -22.52 4.92
CA ARG A 3 10.09 -22.64 4.98
C ARG A 3 9.54 -22.62 3.56
N LYS A 4 9.01 -23.74 3.09
CA LYS A 4 8.43 -23.87 1.75
C LYS A 4 7.20 -22.95 1.69
N SER A 5 7.24 -21.93 0.83
CA SER A 5 6.08 -21.06 0.64
C SER A 5 4.99 -21.81 -0.13
N ASN A 6 3.74 -21.75 0.33
CA ASN A 6 2.58 -22.31 -0.38
C ASN A 6 2.24 -21.57 -1.69
N TYR A 7 3.04 -20.57 -2.06
CA TYR A 7 2.89 -19.76 -3.27
C TYR A 7 4.04 -20.07 -4.21
N SER A 8 3.73 -20.24 -5.49
CA SER A 8 4.66 -20.52 -6.58
C SER A 8 4.40 -19.59 -7.77
N GLY A 9 5.30 -19.60 -8.76
CA GLY A 9 5.17 -18.85 -10.02
C GLY A 9 5.92 -17.52 -10.04
N ALA A 10 5.48 -16.61 -10.91
CA ALA A 10 6.14 -15.33 -11.16
C ALA A 10 6.24 -14.47 -9.89
N LYS A 11 7.39 -13.81 -9.72
CA LYS A 11 7.69 -12.91 -8.61
C LYS A 11 7.68 -11.45 -9.06
N TYR A 12 7.43 -10.55 -8.12
CA TYR A 12 7.73 -9.13 -8.27
C TYR A 12 9.22 -8.87 -8.00
N ALA A 13 9.71 -7.69 -8.38
CA ALA A 13 11.08 -7.26 -8.11
C ALA A 13 11.43 -7.22 -6.61
N ASN A 14 10.43 -7.14 -5.73
CA ASN A 14 10.60 -7.22 -4.27
C ASN A 14 10.73 -8.67 -3.74
N GLY A 15 10.71 -9.69 -4.61
CA GLY A 15 10.83 -11.10 -4.26
C GLY A 15 9.51 -11.79 -3.88
N ASN A 16 8.41 -11.06 -3.73
CA ASN A 16 7.11 -11.64 -3.40
C ASN A 16 6.48 -12.33 -4.61
N TYR A 17 5.81 -13.47 -4.38
CA TYR A 17 5.01 -14.13 -5.42
C TYR A 17 3.81 -13.27 -5.81
N LYS A 18 3.55 -13.15 -7.12
CA LYS A 18 2.39 -12.41 -7.63
C LYS A 18 1.06 -12.98 -7.11
N SER A 19 1.00 -14.31 -6.98
CA SER A 19 -0.16 -15.03 -6.41
C SER A 19 -0.40 -14.68 -4.93
N TYR A 20 0.66 -14.59 -4.13
CA TYR A 20 0.59 -14.15 -2.74
C TYR A 20 0.08 -12.72 -2.62
N GLN A 21 0.69 -11.79 -3.38
CA GLN A 21 0.33 -10.38 -3.34
C GLN A 21 -1.14 -10.18 -3.74
N LYS A 22 -1.61 -10.84 -4.81
CA LYS A 22 -3.03 -10.81 -5.22
C LYS A 22 -3.97 -11.24 -4.10
N LYS A 23 -3.65 -12.33 -3.39
CA LYS A 23 -4.48 -12.82 -2.28
C LYS A 23 -4.43 -11.86 -1.08
N TYR A 24 -3.26 -11.30 -0.77
CA TYR A 24 -3.10 -10.31 0.29
C TYR A 24 -3.91 -9.04 0.00
N ASP A 25 -3.76 -8.48 -1.19
CA ASP A 25 -4.45 -7.26 -1.65
C ASP A 25 -5.97 -7.46 -1.74
N GLY A 26 -6.42 -8.68 -2.04
CA GLY A 26 -7.84 -9.07 -2.07
C GLY A 26 -8.47 -9.28 -0.69
N SER A 27 -7.70 -9.25 0.40
CA SER A 27 -8.27 -9.41 1.74
C SER A 27 -9.14 -8.22 2.13
N LYS A 28 -10.25 -8.48 2.84
CA LYS A 28 -11.20 -7.45 3.30
C LYS A 28 -10.51 -6.31 4.06
N LEU A 29 -9.49 -6.65 4.85
CA LEU A 29 -8.70 -5.67 5.61
C LEU A 29 -7.93 -4.72 4.69
N GLN A 30 -7.24 -5.23 3.66
CA GLN A 30 -6.48 -4.40 2.73
C GLN A 30 -7.39 -3.54 1.86
N ILE A 31 -8.50 -4.12 1.39
CA ILE A 31 -9.53 -3.38 0.65
C ILE A 31 -10.08 -2.23 1.50
N SER A 32 -10.45 -2.49 2.77
CA SER A 32 -10.94 -1.45 3.68
C SER A 32 -9.91 -0.34 3.89
N LYS A 33 -8.64 -0.69 4.09
CA LYS A 33 -7.55 0.28 4.24
C LYS A 33 -7.38 1.16 3.00
N ARG A 34 -7.34 0.59 1.79
CA ARG A 34 -7.21 1.39 0.55
C ARG A 34 -8.42 2.30 0.35
N SER A 35 -9.62 1.80 0.64
CA SER A 35 -10.85 2.58 0.48
C SER A 35 -10.89 3.78 1.43
N LYS A 36 -10.43 3.60 2.68
CA LYS A 36 -10.30 4.70 3.66
C LYS A 36 -9.30 5.76 3.18
N LEU A 37 -8.14 5.34 2.67
CA LEU A 37 -7.13 6.26 2.12
C LEU A 37 -7.65 7.04 0.91
N ASN A 38 -8.30 6.36 -0.03
CA ASN A 38 -8.87 7.02 -1.21
C ASN A 38 -9.97 8.01 -0.84
N LYS A 39 -10.82 7.65 0.14
CA LYS A 39 -11.83 8.57 0.67
C LYS A 39 -11.18 9.81 1.29
N GLU A 40 -10.10 9.63 2.04
CA GLU A 40 -9.36 10.73 2.65
C GLU A 40 -8.65 11.61 1.61
N ASN A 41 -8.01 11.02 0.60
CA ASN A 41 -7.42 11.75 -0.54
C ASN A 41 -8.48 12.63 -1.24
N ARG A 42 -9.67 12.08 -1.49
CA ARG A 42 -10.78 12.83 -2.09
C ARG A 42 -11.28 13.94 -1.17
N LYS A 43 -11.45 13.67 0.13
CA LYS A 43 -11.85 14.68 1.13
C LYS A 43 -10.87 15.85 1.22
N ARG A 44 -9.56 15.57 1.12
CA ARG A 44 -8.51 16.59 1.17
C ARG A 44 -8.35 17.36 -0.15
N GLY A 45 -9.07 16.97 -1.21
CA GLY A 45 -8.90 17.54 -2.54
C GLY A 45 -7.55 17.21 -3.19
N THR A 46 -6.79 16.26 -2.65
CA THR A 46 -5.46 15.88 -3.17
C THR A 46 -5.51 14.74 -4.17
N TYR A 47 -6.69 14.18 -4.40
CA TYR A 47 -6.85 13.14 -5.41
C TYR A 47 -6.83 13.74 -6.81
N GLY A 48 -5.75 13.53 -7.55
CA GLY A 48 -5.62 13.96 -8.95
C GLY A 48 -5.36 15.46 -9.14
N ASN A 49 -4.98 16.19 -8.08
CA ASN A 49 -4.67 17.62 -8.14
C ASN A 49 -3.24 17.94 -8.63
N GLY A 50 -2.41 16.93 -8.89
CA GLY A 50 -1.04 17.10 -9.38
C GLY A 50 -0.04 17.60 -8.32
N ASP A 51 -0.39 17.62 -7.03
CA ASP A 51 0.51 18.09 -5.97
C ASP A 51 1.69 17.15 -5.65
N GLY A 52 1.69 15.96 -6.25
CA GLY A 52 2.70 14.94 -6.02
C GLY A 52 2.69 14.38 -4.59
N LYS A 53 1.58 14.49 -3.85
CA LYS A 53 1.43 13.99 -2.49
C LYS A 53 0.44 12.83 -2.42
N ASP A 54 0.80 11.81 -1.65
CA ASP A 54 -0.06 10.66 -1.36
C ASP A 54 -0.46 10.68 0.12
N VAL A 55 -1.72 10.38 0.45
CA VAL A 55 -2.10 10.14 1.85
C VAL A 55 -1.45 8.84 2.35
N SER A 56 -0.75 8.93 3.47
CA SER A 56 -0.06 7.83 4.15
C SER A 56 -0.66 7.58 5.54
N HIS A 57 -0.64 6.32 6.00
CA HIS A 57 -1.04 5.97 7.37
C HIS A 57 0.15 6.10 8.32
N LYS A 58 -0.04 6.74 9.48
CA LYS A 58 0.90 6.70 10.61
C LYS A 58 0.71 5.44 11.46
N LYS A 59 1.72 5.09 12.25
CA LYS A 59 1.64 4.01 13.27
C LYS A 59 0.46 4.16 14.23
N ASN A 60 0.04 5.40 14.51
CA ASN A 60 -1.07 5.72 15.40
C ASN A 60 -2.45 5.74 14.71
N GLY A 61 -2.55 5.26 13.46
CA GLY A 61 -3.80 5.20 12.70
C GLY A 61 -4.26 6.53 12.09
N LYS A 62 -3.57 7.64 12.34
CA LYS A 62 -3.85 8.93 11.68
C LYS A 62 -3.34 8.93 10.24
N THR A 63 -3.95 9.74 9.38
CA THR A 63 -3.55 9.95 7.99
C THR A 63 -2.86 11.31 7.81
N PHE A 64 -1.81 11.35 6.99
CA PHE A 64 -1.09 12.58 6.66
C PHE A 64 -0.69 12.61 5.18
N LEU A 65 -0.44 13.80 4.65
CA LEU A 65 0.07 13.98 3.30
C LEU A 65 1.60 13.88 3.31
N GLU A 66 2.14 13.07 2.42
CA GLU A 66 3.57 12.93 2.22
C GLU A 66 3.88 12.99 0.73
N ALA A 67 5.08 13.43 0.37
CA ALA A 67 5.56 13.35 -1.00
C ALA A 67 5.45 11.91 -1.54
N ALA A 68 4.85 11.76 -2.71
CA ALA A 68 4.60 10.48 -3.35
C ALA A 68 5.88 9.67 -3.57
N SER A 69 6.99 10.33 -3.91
CA SER A 69 8.31 9.70 -4.04
C SER A 69 8.73 8.99 -2.75
N LYS A 70 8.60 9.67 -1.60
CA LYS A 70 8.94 9.12 -0.28
C LYS A 70 7.99 8.00 0.13
N ASN A 71 6.68 8.17 -0.12
CA ASN A 71 5.69 7.14 0.19
C ASN A 71 5.94 5.85 -0.62
N ARG A 72 6.12 5.96 -1.93
CA ARG A 72 6.31 4.81 -2.83
C ARG A 72 7.67 4.13 -2.68
N ALA A 73 8.72 4.88 -2.31
CA ALA A 73 10.05 4.32 -2.06
C ALA A 73 10.20 3.65 -0.69
N ARG A 74 9.25 3.85 0.24
CA ARG A 74 9.35 3.33 1.61
C ARG A 74 9.32 1.80 1.63
N LYS A 75 10.44 1.19 2.01
CA LYS A 75 10.51 -0.25 2.34
C LYS A 75 10.32 -0.44 3.85
N GLY A 76 9.07 -0.51 4.30
CA GLY A 76 8.76 -0.73 5.72
C GLY A 76 7.52 0.01 6.19
N ARG A 77 7.39 0.17 7.52
CA ARG A 77 6.27 0.91 8.14
C ARG A 77 6.60 2.40 8.20
N ALA A 78 5.61 3.23 7.88
CA ALA A 78 5.63 4.67 8.12
C ALA A 78 5.52 4.99 9.62
#